data_AF-A0A8C4SWN4-F1
#
_entry.id   AF-A0A8C4SWN4-F1
#
_cell.length_a   1.000
_cell.length_b   1.000
_cell.length_c   1.000
_cell.angle_alpha   90.00
_cell.angle_beta   90.00
_cell.angle_gamma   90.00
#
_symmetry.space_group_name_H-M   'P 1'
#
loop_
_entity.id
_entity.type
_entity.pdbx_description
1 polymer ?
#
loop_
_entity_poly.entity_id
_entity_poly.type
_entity_poly.pdbx_seq_one_letter_code
_entity_poly.pdbx_strand_id
1 'polypeptide(L)'
;MKEFHHVNVLSLLGVCLPNEGLPLVVLPYMKHGDLRHFIRSEKRNPTVKDLIGFGLQVARGMEYLAQKKFVHRDLAARNCINCVLHMDVFDKEYYSIQNHRKVKLPVKWMALESLQTQKFTTKSDVWSYGVLLWELLTRGTSPYPEVDPYDITRYLLKGRRLPQPQYCPDPLFTTMLQCWNPIPERRPTFAELVDEVQQIMSSLDGEHYINLRVTYVNLDQPLPYPAVEEGQKAQFNFPCFLGESILSANCNI
;
A
#
# COMPACT_ATOMS: atom_id res chain seq x y z
N MET A 1 -10.51 19.69 10.06
CA MET A 1 -9.98 18.62 10.95
C MET A 1 -10.83 18.36 12.16
N LYS A 2 -11.21 19.38 12.95
CA LYS A 2 -12.07 19.18 14.15
C LYS A 2 -13.41 18.48 13.84
N GLU A 3 -13.87 18.62 12.59
CA GLU A 3 -15.12 18.03 12.08
C GLU A 3 -14.98 16.59 11.55
N PHE A 4 -13.78 16.01 11.57
CA PHE A 4 -13.59 14.62 11.15
C PHE A 4 -13.94 13.69 12.31
N HIS A 5 -15.00 12.90 12.10
CA HIS A 5 -15.53 11.94 13.04
C HIS A 5 -15.68 10.59 12.34
N HIS A 6 -14.68 9.72 12.52
CA HIS A 6 -14.70 8.36 12.01
C HIS A 6 -13.74 7.48 12.85
N VAL A 7 -14.12 6.24 13.13
CA VAL A 7 -13.33 5.34 14.01
C VAL A 7 -11.93 5.03 13.47
N ASN A 8 -11.77 5.05 12.14
CA ASN A 8 -10.49 4.84 11.47
C ASN A 8 -9.81 6.14 11.00
N VAL A 9 -10.20 7.30 11.55
CA VAL A 9 -9.54 8.59 11.30
C VAL A 9 -9.20 9.23 12.63
N LEU A 10 -7.92 9.52 12.85
CA LEU A 10 -7.48 10.17 14.08
C LEU A 10 -8.10 11.57 14.20
N SER A 11 -8.80 11.81 15.31
CA SER A 11 -9.43 13.08 15.60
C SER A 11 -8.43 14.11 16.12
N LEU A 12 -8.63 15.37 15.72
CA LEU A 12 -7.93 16.51 16.31
C LEU A 12 -8.64 16.92 17.61
N LEU A 13 -7.97 16.78 18.76
CA LEU A 13 -8.52 17.21 20.04
C LEU A 13 -8.49 18.74 20.17
N GLY A 14 -7.39 19.36 19.72
CA GLY A 14 -7.24 20.81 19.78
C GLY A 14 -5.94 21.31 19.16
N VAL A 15 -5.86 22.64 19.03
CA VAL A 15 -4.65 23.36 18.65
C VAL A 15 -4.35 24.34 19.77
N CYS A 16 -3.11 24.38 20.23
CA CYS A 16 -2.63 25.38 21.17
C CYS A 16 -1.68 26.33 20.42
N LEU A 17 -1.94 27.62 20.54
CA LEU A 17 -1.15 28.68 19.93
C LEU A 17 -0.44 29.43 21.06
N PRO A 18 0.79 29.02 21.43
CA PRO A 18 1.53 29.71 22.48
C PRO A 18 1.93 31.12 22.02
N ASN A 19 2.08 32.05 22.97
CA ASN A 19 2.51 33.42 22.68
C ASN A 19 3.91 33.47 22.05
N GLU A 20 4.76 32.48 22.36
CA GLU A 20 6.07 32.26 21.74
C GLU A 20 6.21 30.80 21.30
N GLY A 21 6.80 30.57 20.13
CA GLY A 21 7.06 29.23 19.60
C GLY A 21 6.10 28.79 18.50
N LEU A 22 6.14 27.49 18.20
CA LEU A 22 5.35 26.89 17.12
C LEU A 22 3.94 26.48 17.61
N PRO A 23 2.93 26.53 16.74
CA PRO A 23 1.62 25.93 17.01
C PRO A 23 1.75 24.46 17.44
N LEU A 24 1.02 24.09 18.49
CA LEU A 24 0.99 22.73 19.02
C LEU A 24 -0.31 22.05 18.61
N VAL A 25 -0.22 20.82 18.13
CA VAL A 25 -1.37 19.99 17.75
C VAL A 25 -1.58 18.94 18.82
N VAL A 26 -2.78 18.90 19.41
CA VAL A 26 -3.14 17.99 20.50
C VAL A 26 -3.96 16.83 19.93
N LEU A 27 -3.46 15.61 20.12
CA LEU A 27 -3.99 14.38 19.52
C LEU A 27 -4.18 13.29 20.58
N PRO A 28 -5.10 12.33 20.37
CA PRO A 28 -5.20 11.15 21.21
C PRO A 28 -3.87 10.37 21.23
N TYR A 29 -3.46 9.91 22.41
CA TYR A 29 -2.28 9.07 22.54
C TYR A 29 -2.54 7.65 22.01
N MET A 30 -1.67 7.19 21.12
CA MET A 30 -1.80 5.90 20.45
C MET A 30 -0.79 4.92 21.02
N LYS A 31 -1.24 4.14 22.01
CA LYS A 31 -0.39 3.26 22.85
C LYS A 31 0.54 2.29 22.11
N HIS A 32 0.25 1.96 20.86
CA HIS A 32 0.97 0.96 20.08
C HIS A 32 1.88 1.55 18.99
N GLY A 33 2.00 2.87 18.88
CA GLY A 33 2.75 3.51 17.81
C GLY A 33 2.15 3.23 16.42
N ASP A 34 2.96 3.40 15.36
CA ASP A 34 2.49 3.28 13.97
C ASP A 34 2.43 1.87 13.48
N LEU A 35 1.60 1.71 12.45
CA LEU A 35 1.36 0.44 11.82
C LEU A 35 2.67 -0.14 11.28
N ARG A 36 3.60 0.67 10.79
CA ARG A 36 4.93 0.21 10.35
C ARG A 36 5.76 -0.33 11.52
N HIS A 37 5.87 0.37 12.65
CA HIS A 37 6.55 -0.17 13.84
C HIS A 37 5.83 -1.39 14.42
N PHE A 38 4.50 -1.39 14.40
CA PHE A 38 3.67 -2.49 14.88
C PHE A 38 3.96 -3.78 14.10
N ILE A 39 3.88 -3.75 12.76
CA ILE A 39 4.05 -4.94 11.93
C ILE A 39 5.52 -5.42 11.87
N ARG A 40 6.49 -4.53 12.07
CA ARG A 40 7.93 -4.86 12.13
C ARG A 40 8.35 -5.48 13.46
N SER A 41 7.54 -5.38 14.51
CA SER A 41 7.90 -5.89 15.83
C SER A 41 8.04 -7.41 15.84
N GLU A 42 9.22 -7.92 16.20
CA GLU A 42 9.48 -9.37 16.29
C GLU A 42 8.68 -10.05 17.42
N LYS A 43 8.29 -9.27 18.42
CA LYS A 43 7.44 -9.71 19.54
C LYS A 43 5.99 -9.95 19.11
N ARG A 44 5.64 -9.62 17.85
CA ARG A 44 4.30 -9.75 17.29
C ARG A 44 4.35 -10.66 16.06
N ASN A 45 3.34 -11.52 15.94
CA ASN A 45 3.19 -12.44 14.81
C ASN A 45 1.79 -12.24 14.19
N PRO A 46 1.55 -11.10 13.50
CA PRO A 46 0.27 -10.91 12.82
C PRO A 46 0.12 -11.95 11.71
N THR A 47 -1.07 -12.52 11.60
CA THR A 47 -1.44 -13.40 10.50
C THR A 47 -1.68 -12.58 9.23
N VAL A 48 -1.73 -13.24 8.07
CA VAL A 48 -2.16 -12.59 6.81
C VAL A 48 -3.54 -11.94 6.96
N LYS A 49 -4.47 -12.59 7.67
CA LYS A 49 -5.81 -12.05 7.94
C LYS A 49 -5.76 -10.78 8.79
N ASP A 50 -4.90 -10.72 9.80
CA ASP A 50 -4.72 -9.50 10.61
C ASP A 50 -4.21 -8.34 9.77
N LEU A 51 -3.22 -8.59 8.91
CA LEU A 51 -2.63 -7.57 8.03
C LEU A 51 -3.66 -7.04 7.02
N ILE A 52 -4.44 -7.93 6.41
CA ILE A 52 -5.55 -7.55 5.54
C ILE A 52 -6.61 -6.76 6.32
N GLY A 53 -6.91 -7.17 7.55
CA GLY A 53 -7.81 -6.45 8.45
C GLY A 53 -7.33 -5.03 8.80
N PHE A 54 -6.01 -4.81 8.92
CA PHE A 54 -5.47 -3.46 9.04
C PHE A 54 -5.64 -2.66 7.75
N GLY A 55 -5.40 -3.28 6.59
CA GLY A 55 -5.66 -2.66 5.27
C GLY A 55 -7.12 -2.22 5.12
N LEU A 56 -8.07 -3.08 5.48
CA LEU A 56 -9.50 -2.78 5.46
C LEU A 56 -9.87 -1.58 6.35
N GLN A 57 -9.30 -1.50 7.55
CA GLN A 57 -9.51 -0.34 8.43
C GLN A 57 -9.00 0.95 7.81
N VAL A 58 -7.82 0.91 7.16
CA VAL A 58 -7.28 2.07 6.43
C VAL A 58 -8.19 2.45 5.27
N ALA A 59 -8.70 1.48 4.50
CA ALA A 59 -9.63 1.73 3.40
C ALA A 59 -10.89 2.46 3.87
N ARG A 60 -11.50 2.04 4.98
CA ARG A 60 -12.67 2.72 5.59
C ARG A 60 -12.34 4.15 6.02
N GLY A 61 -11.17 4.37 6.62
CA GLY A 61 -10.73 5.73 6.97
C GLY A 61 -10.57 6.62 5.74
N MET A 62 -9.98 6.09 4.68
CA MET A 62 -9.76 6.81 3.43
C MET A 62 -11.04 7.03 2.61
N GLU A 63 -11.99 6.10 2.68
CA GLU A 63 -13.35 6.27 2.14
C GLU A 63 -14.03 7.48 2.76
N TYR A 64 -14.02 7.56 4.10
CA TYR A 64 -14.56 8.71 4.82
C TYR A 64 -13.88 10.03 4.41
N LEU A 65 -12.54 10.05 4.33
CA LEU A 65 -11.80 11.23 3.91
C LEU A 65 -12.15 11.64 2.47
N ALA A 66 -12.27 10.67 1.56
CA ALA A 66 -12.70 10.92 0.18
C ALA A 66 -14.10 11.53 0.10
N GLN A 67 -15.06 11.05 0.90
CA GLN A 67 -16.41 11.62 0.99
C GLN A 67 -16.39 13.07 1.50
N LYS A 68 -15.44 13.42 2.36
CA LYS A 68 -15.18 14.80 2.82
C LYS A 68 -14.35 15.64 1.83
N LYS A 69 -14.09 15.12 0.62
CA LYS A 69 -13.26 15.75 -0.43
C LYS A 69 -11.85 16.06 0.08
N PHE A 70 -11.36 15.26 1.01
CA PHE A 70 -10.06 15.40 1.62
C PHE A 70 -9.06 14.45 0.95
N VAL A 71 -7.87 14.98 0.62
CA VAL A 71 -6.78 14.24 -0.02
C VAL A 71 -5.61 14.14 0.96
N HIS A 72 -5.16 12.92 1.26
CA HIS A 72 -4.16 12.64 2.30
C HIS A 72 -2.73 12.98 1.85
N ARG A 73 -2.35 12.69 0.60
CA ARG A 73 -1.06 13.00 -0.05
C ARG A 73 0.18 12.27 0.47
N ASP A 74 0.15 11.78 1.71
CA ASP A 74 1.24 10.99 2.32
C ASP A 74 0.71 9.70 3.00
N LEU A 75 -0.15 8.94 2.29
CA LEU A 75 -0.69 7.70 2.82
C LEU A 75 0.39 6.60 2.78
N ALA A 76 0.78 6.10 3.95
CA ALA A 76 1.79 5.06 4.12
C ALA A 76 1.64 4.40 5.49
N ALA A 77 2.18 3.19 5.70
CA ALA A 77 2.06 2.47 6.97
C ALA A 77 2.60 3.26 8.18
N ARG A 78 3.63 4.10 7.99
CA ARG A 78 4.16 5.01 9.02
C ARG A 78 3.16 6.07 9.50
N ASN A 79 2.17 6.42 8.67
CA ASN A 79 1.18 7.45 8.93
C ASN A 79 -0.18 6.86 9.34
N CYS A 80 -0.29 5.54 9.51
CA CYS A 80 -1.52 4.89 9.95
C CYS A 80 -1.80 4.92 11.47
N ILE A 81 -1.00 5.65 12.26
CA ILE A 81 -1.43 6.20 13.57
C ILE A 81 -2.26 7.45 13.36
N ASN A 82 -1.79 8.23 12.39
CA ASN A 82 -1.88 9.65 12.35
C ASN A 82 -2.54 9.99 11.03
N CYS A 83 -3.86 9.80 10.94
CA CYS A 83 -4.63 10.50 9.93
C CYS A 83 -4.62 12.03 10.15
N VAL A 84 -3.83 12.52 11.11
CA VAL A 84 -3.44 13.92 11.17
C VAL A 84 -2.36 14.08 10.12
N LEU A 85 -2.87 14.36 8.92
CA LEU A 85 -2.51 15.58 8.22
C LEU A 85 -1.06 16.01 8.44
N HIS A 86 -0.22 15.67 7.47
CA HIS A 86 0.77 16.63 7.00
C HIS A 86 -0.03 17.82 6.42
N MET A 87 -0.61 18.66 7.29
CA MET A 87 -1.30 19.89 6.90
C MET A 87 -0.23 20.90 6.58
N ASP A 88 0.32 20.72 5.40
CA ASP A 88 1.15 21.70 4.81
C ASP A 88 0.42 22.16 3.57
N VAL A 89 -0.32 23.25 3.77
CA VAL A 89 -0.79 24.13 2.71
C VAL A 89 0.46 24.71 2.07
N PHE A 90 1.14 23.90 1.27
CA PHE A 90 2.36 24.30 0.61
C PHE A 90 2.08 24.51 -0.85
N ASP A 91 2.35 25.75 -1.24
CA ASP A 91 2.29 26.26 -2.58
C ASP A 91 3.10 25.38 -3.55
N LYS A 92 2.74 25.43 -4.83
CA LYS A 92 3.37 24.64 -5.90
C LYS A 92 4.89 24.80 -5.99
N GLU A 93 5.45 25.85 -5.39
CA GLU A 93 6.89 26.13 -5.35
C GLU A 93 7.69 25.37 -4.26
N TYR A 94 7.02 24.56 -3.45
CA TYR A 94 7.65 23.93 -2.29
C TYR A 94 8.36 22.60 -2.63
N TYR A 95 8.01 21.96 -3.73
CA TYR A 95 8.48 20.60 -4.07
C TYR A 95 9.43 20.60 -5.27
N SER A 96 10.52 21.36 -5.23
CA SER A 96 11.56 21.21 -6.27
C SER A 96 12.44 19.99 -5.98
N ILE A 97 12.36 18.96 -6.83
CA ILE A 97 13.28 17.80 -6.81
C ILE A 97 14.75 18.24 -7.04
N GLN A 98 14.95 19.44 -7.59
CA GLN A 98 16.26 19.98 -7.99
C GLN A 98 16.97 20.77 -6.88
N ASN A 99 16.26 21.22 -5.84
CA ASN A 99 16.87 22.02 -4.77
C ASN A 99 16.87 21.25 -3.45
N HIS A 100 18.05 20.78 -3.05
CA HIS A 100 18.38 20.07 -1.79
C HIS A 100 18.07 20.83 -0.48
N ARG A 101 17.20 21.85 -0.49
CA ARG A 101 16.81 22.66 0.67
C ARG A 101 15.31 22.67 0.98
N LYS A 102 14.47 21.85 0.31
CA LYS A 102 13.03 21.79 0.59
C LYS A 102 12.54 20.34 0.69
N VAL A 103 11.44 20.15 1.44
CA VAL A 103 10.95 18.91 2.07
C VAL A 103 11.05 17.64 1.21
N LYS A 104 11.50 16.55 1.84
CA LYS A 104 11.63 15.21 1.23
C LYS A 104 10.24 14.64 0.98
N LEU A 105 9.84 14.57 -0.30
CA LEU A 105 8.61 13.89 -0.70
C LEU A 105 8.67 12.37 -0.51
N PRO A 106 7.54 11.71 -0.21
CA PRO A 106 7.45 10.26 -0.09
C PRO A 106 7.38 9.58 -1.47
N VAL A 107 8.37 9.84 -2.34
CA VAL A 107 8.30 9.50 -3.78
C VAL A 107 8.00 8.04 -4.10
N LYS A 108 8.36 7.10 -3.20
CA LYS A 108 8.08 5.66 -3.37
C LYS A 108 6.61 5.25 -3.12
N TRP A 109 5.79 6.16 -2.57
CA TRP A 109 4.34 5.97 -2.39
C TRP A 109 3.52 6.77 -3.39
N MET A 110 4.14 7.74 -4.08
CA MET A 110 3.44 8.67 -4.94
C MET A 110 2.96 8.02 -6.24
N ALA A 111 1.77 8.43 -6.69
CA ALA A 111 1.25 8.06 -7.99
C ALA A 111 2.06 8.68 -9.14
N LEU A 112 2.03 8.04 -10.30
CA LEU A 112 2.82 8.46 -11.47
C LEU A 112 2.53 9.92 -11.88
N GLU A 113 1.26 10.32 -11.90
CA GLU A 113 0.84 11.68 -12.21
C GLU A 113 1.29 12.70 -11.16
N SER A 114 1.34 12.28 -9.88
CA SER A 114 1.81 13.13 -8.78
C SER A 114 3.33 13.30 -8.81
N LEU A 115 4.08 12.28 -9.24
CA LEU A 115 5.52 12.38 -9.47
C LEU A 115 5.84 13.35 -10.62
N GLN A 116 5.02 13.40 -11.66
CA GLN A 116 5.24 14.25 -12.84
C GLN A 116 4.74 15.69 -12.66
N THR A 117 3.58 15.86 -12.03
CA THR A 117 2.85 17.15 -12.03
C THR A 117 2.58 17.71 -10.64
N GLN A 118 2.91 16.98 -9.58
CA GLN A 118 2.66 17.36 -8.18
C GLN A 118 1.18 17.66 -7.89
N LYS A 119 0.29 17.09 -8.71
CA LYS A 119 -1.15 17.10 -8.47
C LYS A 119 -1.49 15.88 -7.61
N PHE A 120 -2.23 16.13 -6.55
CA PHE A 120 -2.71 15.10 -5.63
C PHE A 120 -4.24 15.07 -5.65
N THR A 121 -4.78 13.87 -5.73
CA THR A 121 -6.22 13.58 -5.78
C THR A 121 -6.52 12.36 -4.91
N THR A 122 -7.80 12.10 -4.67
CA THR A 122 -8.22 10.83 -4.06
C THR A 122 -7.70 9.61 -4.84
N LYS A 123 -7.59 9.70 -6.18
CA LYS A 123 -7.03 8.61 -7.00
C LYS A 123 -5.50 8.45 -6.83
N SER A 124 -4.77 9.51 -6.48
CA SER A 124 -3.36 9.36 -6.06
C SER A 124 -3.22 8.76 -4.66
N ASP A 125 -4.19 8.98 -3.77
CA ASP A 125 -4.23 8.28 -2.49
C ASP A 125 -4.54 6.79 -2.67
N VAL A 126 -5.39 6.43 -3.64
CA VAL A 126 -5.64 5.00 -4.00
C VAL A 126 -4.35 4.31 -4.44
N TRP A 127 -3.50 4.96 -5.22
CA TRP A 127 -2.17 4.41 -5.56
C TRP A 127 -1.34 4.16 -4.29
N SER A 128 -1.29 5.16 -3.40
CA SER A 128 -0.56 5.11 -2.14
C SER A 128 -1.08 3.99 -1.24
N TYR A 129 -2.40 3.75 -1.24
CA TYR A 129 -3.05 2.63 -0.55
C TYR A 129 -2.59 1.27 -1.08
N GLY A 130 -2.44 1.11 -2.40
CA GLY A 130 -1.84 -0.10 -2.97
C GLY A 130 -0.42 -0.37 -2.45
N VAL A 131 0.41 0.68 -2.35
CA VAL A 131 1.77 0.57 -1.77
C VAL A 131 1.69 0.22 -0.27
N LEU A 132 0.76 0.80 0.47
CA LEU A 132 0.52 0.48 1.88
C LEU A 132 0.11 -0.98 2.08
N LEU A 133 -0.79 -1.53 1.26
CA LEU A 133 -1.13 -2.95 1.32
C LEU A 133 0.12 -3.82 1.10
N TRP A 134 0.98 -3.46 0.15
CA TRP A 134 2.25 -4.15 -0.05
C TRP A 134 3.16 -4.05 1.18
N GLU A 135 3.26 -2.89 1.84
CA GLU A 135 4.00 -2.74 3.10
C GLU A 135 3.46 -3.69 4.18
N LEU A 136 2.13 -3.81 4.30
CA LEU A 136 1.51 -4.69 5.30
C LEU A 136 1.94 -6.14 5.08
N LEU A 137 1.78 -6.64 3.85
CA LEU A 137 2.05 -8.04 3.51
C LEU A 137 3.55 -8.38 3.48
N THR A 138 4.42 -7.36 3.41
CA THR A 138 5.88 -7.51 3.55
C THR A 138 6.39 -7.14 4.94
N ARG A 139 5.49 -6.96 5.91
CA ARG A 139 5.79 -6.57 7.30
C ARG A 139 6.68 -5.32 7.41
N GLY A 140 6.40 -4.31 6.59
CA GLY A 140 7.01 -2.98 6.66
C GLY A 140 8.35 -2.88 5.95
N THR A 141 8.59 -3.72 4.96
CA THR A 141 9.73 -3.58 4.03
C THR A 141 9.62 -2.26 3.27
N SER A 142 10.74 -1.62 2.96
CA SER A 142 10.71 -0.40 2.14
C SER A 142 10.23 -0.76 0.73
N PRO A 143 9.23 -0.06 0.17
CA PRO A 143 8.85 -0.23 -1.22
C PRO A 143 10.06 0.00 -2.14
N TYR A 144 10.13 -0.72 -3.25
CA TYR A 144 11.18 -0.60 -4.26
C TYR A 144 12.59 -0.52 -3.65
N PRO A 145 13.04 -1.51 -2.86
CA PRO A 145 14.28 -1.42 -2.09
C PRO A 145 15.51 -1.18 -2.99
N GLU A 146 15.52 -1.82 -4.17
CA GLU A 146 16.60 -1.74 -5.16
C GLU A 146 16.53 -0.51 -6.10
N VAL A 147 15.54 0.37 -5.91
CA VAL A 147 15.34 1.53 -6.77
C VAL A 147 15.68 2.80 -6.01
N ASP A 148 16.62 3.56 -6.55
CA ASP A 148 16.94 4.89 -6.03
C ASP A 148 15.69 5.79 -6.11
N PRO A 149 15.37 6.57 -5.05
CA PRO A 149 14.25 7.51 -5.06
C PRO A 149 14.20 8.44 -6.29
N TYR A 150 15.34 8.84 -6.86
CA TYR A 150 15.43 9.69 -8.06
C TYR A 150 15.04 8.96 -9.34
N ASP A 151 15.16 7.63 -9.38
CA ASP A 151 14.85 6.80 -10.55
C ASP A 151 13.43 6.24 -10.57
N ILE A 152 12.65 6.45 -9.49
CA ILE A 152 11.33 5.81 -9.32
C ILE A 152 10.37 6.13 -10.47
N THR A 153 10.35 7.38 -10.95
CA THR A 153 9.48 7.79 -12.07
C THR A 153 9.84 7.01 -13.35
N ARG A 154 11.13 6.92 -13.68
CA ARG A 154 11.61 6.19 -14.87
C ARG A 154 11.33 4.69 -14.73
N TYR A 155 11.47 4.15 -13.53
CA TYR A 155 11.17 2.74 -13.24
C TYR A 155 9.70 2.42 -13.50
N LEU A 156 8.78 3.24 -12.98
CA LEU A 156 7.33 3.06 -13.12
C LEU A 156 6.83 3.27 -14.55
N LEU A 157 7.42 4.21 -15.29
CA LEU A 157 7.09 4.47 -16.72
C LEU A 157 7.42 3.28 -17.62
N LYS A 158 8.34 2.39 -17.23
CA LYS A 158 8.61 1.12 -17.92
C LYS A 158 7.57 0.03 -17.65
N GLY A 159 6.45 0.37 -17.00
CA GLY A 159 5.39 -0.58 -16.63
C GLY A 159 5.72 -1.46 -15.42
N ARG A 160 6.85 -1.22 -14.75
CA ARG A 160 7.26 -2.03 -13.59
C ARG A 160 6.44 -1.66 -12.35
N ARG A 161 6.17 -2.64 -11.50
CA ARG A 161 5.42 -2.51 -10.24
C ARG A 161 6.12 -3.32 -9.14
N LEU A 162 5.66 -3.17 -7.90
CA LEU A 162 6.14 -4.01 -6.80
C LEU A 162 5.77 -5.48 -7.07
N PRO A 163 6.65 -6.45 -6.76
CA PRO A 163 6.34 -7.86 -6.92
C PRO A 163 5.30 -8.31 -5.88
N GLN A 164 4.57 -9.39 -6.18
CA GLN A 164 3.65 -10.01 -5.23
C GLN A 164 4.41 -10.51 -3.99
N PRO A 165 4.02 -10.11 -2.77
CA PRO A 165 4.61 -10.66 -1.55
C PRO A 165 4.33 -12.17 -1.44
N GLN A 166 5.28 -12.93 -0.88
CA GLN A 166 5.23 -14.40 -0.78
C GLN A 166 3.91 -14.96 -0.23
N TYR A 167 3.29 -14.25 0.71
CA TYR A 167 2.08 -14.70 1.42
C TYR A 167 0.84 -13.86 1.08
N CYS A 168 0.92 -13.05 0.03
CA CYS A 168 -0.18 -12.24 -0.45
C CYS A 168 -1.13 -13.10 -1.31
N PRO A 169 -2.43 -13.19 -0.98
CA PRO A 169 -3.41 -13.83 -1.84
C PRO A 169 -3.48 -13.15 -3.22
N ASP A 170 -3.65 -13.94 -4.28
CA ASP A 170 -3.78 -13.43 -5.66
C ASP A 170 -4.90 -12.39 -5.84
N PRO A 171 -6.09 -12.55 -5.21
CA PRO A 171 -7.14 -11.52 -5.28
C PRO A 171 -6.67 -10.18 -4.72
N LEU A 172 -5.93 -10.19 -3.61
CA LEU A 172 -5.42 -8.96 -2.99
C LEU A 172 -4.35 -8.32 -3.85
N PHE A 173 -3.44 -9.12 -4.45
CA PHE A 173 -2.44 -8.59 -5.35
C PHE A 173 -3.06 -7.98 -6.62
N THR A 174 -4.14 -8.59 -7.13
CA THR A 174 -4.94 -8.03 -8.22
C THR A 174 -5.50 -6.66 -7.84
N THR A 175 -6.07 -6.51 -6.65
CA THR A 175 -6.51 -5.20 -6.12
C THR A 175 -5.35 -4.20 -6.03
N MET A 176 -4.15 -4.61 -5.61
CA MET A 176 -2.97 -3.72 -5.62
C MET A 176 -2.60 -3.25 -7.04
N LEU A 177 -2.62 -4.16 -8.02
CA LEU A 177 -2.34 -3.81 -9.42
C LEU A 177 -3.38 -2.83 -9.98
N GLN A 178 -4.66 -3.00 -9.64
CA GLN A 178 -5.72 -2.05 -10.00
C GLN A 178 -5.49 -0.67 -9.37
N CYS A 179 -5.02 -0.61 -8.11
CA CYS A 179 -4.62 0.64 -7.46
C CYS A 179 -3.47 1.35 -8.22
N TRP A 180 -2.56 0.58 -8.84
CA TRP A 180 -1.43 1.11 -9.61
C TRP A 180 -1.70 1.25 -11.11
N ASN A 181 -2.97 1.35 -11.51
CA ASN A 181 -3.34 1.63 -12.89
C ASN A 181 -2.71 2.97 -13.33
N PRO A 182 -2.03 3.03 -14.50
CA PRO A 182 -1.47 4.27 -15.04
C PRO A 182 -2.51 5.37 -15.23
N ILE A 183 -3.77 5.00 -15.53
CA ILE A 183 -4.88 5.93 -15.73
C ILE A 183 -5.61 6.09 -14.39
N PRO A 184 -5.57 7.27 -13.73
CA PRO A 184 -6.17 7.47 -12.41
C PRO A 184 -7.65 7.11 -12.33
N GLU A 185 -8.40 7.37 -13.40
CA GLU A 185 -9.84 7.13 -13.50
C GLU A 185 -10.18 5.64 -13.53
N ARG A 186 -9.23 4.78 -13.92
CA ARG A 186 -9.39 3.32 -13.93
C ARG A 186 -9.03 2.65 -12.61
N ARG A 187 -8.49 3.41 -11.64
CA ARG A 187 -8.25 2.89 -10.29
C ARG A 187 -9.61 2.78 -9.57
N PRO A 188 -9.79 1.83 -8.66
CA PRO A 188 -11.01 1.75 -7.86
C PRO A 188 -11.18 2.99 -6.98
N THR A 189 -12.37 3.19 -6.46
CA THR A 189 -12.70 4.11 -5.37
C THR A 189 -12.42 3.45 -4.03
N PHE A 190 -12.32 4.24 -2.96
CA PHE A 190 -12.16 3.65 -1.63
C PHE A 190 -13.39 2.85 -1.18
N ALA A 191 -14.58 3.18 -1.66
CA ALA A 191 -15.79 2.38 -1.41
C ALA A 191 -15.66 0.98 -2.02
N GLU A 192 -15.29 0.90 -3.31
CA GLU A 192 -15.03 -0.39 -3.99
C GLU A 192 -13.91 -1.18 -3.30
N LEU A 193 -12.84 -0.50 -2.86
CA LEU A 193 -11.75 -1.14 -2.11
C LEU A 193 -12.18 -1.69 -0.76
N VAL A 194 -13.09 -1.02 -0.04
CA VAL A 194 -13.64 -1.53 1.22
C VAL A 194 -14.38 -2.84 0.96
N ASP A 195 -15.25 -2.86 -0.05
CA ASP A 195 -16.04 -4.05 -0.40
C ASP A 195 -15.16 -5.21 -0.87
N GLU A 196 -14.22 -4.97 -1.80
CA GLU A 196 -13.30 -5.97 -2.31
C GLU A 196 -12.44 -6.57 -1.20
N VAL A 197 -11.80 -5.74 -0.38
CA VAL A 197 -10.90 -6.21 0.69
C VAL A 197 -11.69 -6.92 1.78
N GLN A 198 -12.91 -6.47 2.10
CA GLN A 198 -13.81 -7.16 3.03
C GLN A 198 -14.19 -8.55 2.50
N GLN A 199 -14.50 -8.68 1.21
CA GLN A 199 -14.82 -9.96 0.57
C GLN A 199 -13.61 -10.91 0.58
N ILE A 200 -12.41 -10.41 0.26
CA ILE A 200 -11.16 -11.18 0.34
C ILE A 200 -10.92 -11.63 1.78
N MET A 201 -11.12 -10.76 2.77
CA MET A 201 -10.92 -11.11 4.17
C MET A 201 -11.89 -12.22 4.64
N SER A 202 -13.14 -12.19 4.18
CA SER A 202 -14.14 -13.20 4.50
C SER A 202 -13.91 -14.53 3.78
N SER A 203 -13.34 -14.52 2.57
CA SER A 203 -13.02 -15.76 1.84
C SER A 203 -11.81 -16.50 2.39
N LEU A 204 -11.02 -15.85 3.24
CA LEU A 204 -9.89 -16.46 3.94
C LEU A 204 -10.32 -17.32 5.14
N ASP A 205 -11.60 -17.63 5.34
CA ASP A 205 -12.09 -18.49 6.42
C ASP A 205 -11.85 -20.00 6.13
N GLY A 206 -10.77 -20.56 6.73
CA GLY A 206 -10.36 -21.98 6.63
C GLY A 206 -8.92 -22.24 7.15
N GLU A 207 -8.60 -23.46 7.59
CA GLU A 207 -7.44 -23.89 8.42
C GLU A 207 -5.99 -23.68 7.86
N HIS A 208 -5.73 -22.73 6.96
CA HIS A 208 -4.40 -22.50 6.40
C HIS A 208 -3.88 -21.07 6.67
N TYR A 209 -4.02 -20.61 7.92
CA TYR A 209 -3.47 -19.32 8.32
C TYR A 209 -1.97 -19.41 8.54
N ILE A 210 -1.22 -18.85 7.60
CA ILE A 210 0.22 -18.68 7.73
C ILE A 210 0.48 -17.69 8.86
N ASN A 211 1.00 -18.19 9.98
CA ASN A 211 1.76 -17.37 10.91
C ASN A 211 2.99 -16.88 10.15
N LEU A 212 3.03 -15.58 9.83
CA LEU A 212 4.19 -14.94 9.23
C LEU A 212 5.32 -14.93 10.25
N ARG A 213 6.11 -16.02 10.29
CA ARG A 213 7.36 -16.05 11.07
C ARG A 213 8.24 -14.91 10.58
N VAL A 214 8.83 -14.19 11.53
CA VAL A 214 9.79 -13.13 11.25
C VAL A 214 11.02 -13.78 10.59
N THR A 215 11.18 -13.60 9.28
CA THR A 215 12.43 -13.94 8.59
C THR A 215 12.92 -12.74 7.81
N TYR A 216 13.04 -11.59 8.48
CA TYR A 216 13.78 -10.45 7.92
C TYR A 216 14.51 -9.72 9.04
N VAL A 217 15.67 -10.28 9.41
CA VAL A 217 16.79 -9.52 9.95
C VAL A 217 17.32 -8.71 8.78
N ASN A 218 17.21 -7.38 8.84
CA ASN A 218 17.81 -6.52 7.83
C ASN A 218 19.32 -6.83 7.71
N LEU A 219 19.74 -7.16 6.48
CA LEU A 219 21.03 -6.83 5.87
C LEU A 219 22.29 -7.42 6.52
N ASP A 220 22.81 -8.50 5.91
CA ASP A 220 24.22 -8.56 5.53
C ASP A 220 24.37 -9.38 4.22
N GLN A 221 24.79 -8.65 3.18
CA GLN A 221 25.23 -9.05 1.82
C GLN A 221 24.20 -9.66 0.84
N PRO A 222 23.99 -9.05 -0.34
CA PRO A 222 23.24 -9.68 -1.41
C PRO A 222 24.08 -10.81 -2.00
N LEU A 223 23.65 -12.06 -1.84
CA LEU A 223 24.11 -13.13 -2.72
C LEU A 223 23.59 -12.80 -4.13
N PRO A 224 24.48 -12.72 -5.14
CA PRO A 224 24.05 -12.42 -6.50
C PRO A 224 23.08 -13.51 -6.97
N TYR A 225 21.94 -13.09 -7.53
CA TYR A 225 21.06 -13.98 -8.28
C TYR A 225 21.88 -14.68 -9.37
N PRO A 226 21.74 -16.01 -9.56
CA PRO A 226 22.40 -16.68 -10.67
C PRO A 226 21.87 -16.09 -11.98
N ALA A 227 22.79 -15.74 -12.89
CA ALA A 227 22.44 -15.34 -14.23
C ALA A 227 21.64 -16.47 -14.90
N VAL A 228 20.61 -16.10 -15.65
CA VAL A 228 19.93 -17.06 -16.54
C VAL A 228 20.94 -17.40 -17.63
N GLU A 229 21.55 -18.59 -17.54
CA GLU A 229 22.27 -19.15 -18.67
C GLU A 229 21.25 -19.44 -19.78
N GLU A 230 21.46 -18.80 -20.93
CA GLU A 230 20.71 -19.13 -22.14
C GLU A 230 20.98 -20.60 -22.50
N GLY A 231 19.95 -21.42 -22.33
CA GLY A 231 19.90 -22.75 -22.92
C GLY A 231 19.72 -23.90 -21.95
N GLN A 232 18.56 -23.98 -21.32
CA GLN A 232 17.98 -25.27 -20.94
C GLN A 232 16.45 -25.18 -20.98
N LYS A 233 15.84 -25.92 -21.92
CA LYS A 233 14.40 -26.11 -22.00
C LYS A 233 13.93 -26.84 -20.75
N ALA A 234 13.26 -26.14 -19.84
CA ALA A 234 12.48 -26.78 -18.78
C ALA A 234 11.01 -26.75 -19.18
N GLN A 235 10.50 -27.93 -19.52
CA GLN A 235 9.11 -28.21 -19.84
C GLN A 235 8.29 -28.13 -18.55
N PHE A 236 7.58 -27.03 -18.33
CA PHE A 236 6.63 -26.91 -17.22
C PHE A 236 5.23 -27.28 -17.71
N ASN A 237 4.82 -28.50 -17.38
CA ASN A 237 3.41 -28.93 -17.47
C ASN A 237 2.61 -28.18 -16.40
N PHE A 238 1.63 -27.39 -16.82
CA PHE A 238 0.58 -26.88 -15.95
C PHE A 238 -0.66 -27.79 -16.09
N PRO A 239 -1.17 -28.42 -15.02
CA PRO A 239 -2.49 -29.04 -15.09
C PRO A 239 -3.56 -27.94 -15.07
N CYS A 240 -4.25 -27.81 -16.20
CA CYS A 240 -5.45 -27.01 -16.36
C CYS A 240 -6.61 -27.75 -15.66
N PHE A 241 -7.19 -27.14 -14.61
CA PHE A 241 -8.43 -27.63 -14.00
C PHE A 241 -9.51 -26.56 -14.16
N LEU A 242 -10.51 -26.87 -14.98
CA LEU A 242 -11.91 -26.45 -15.04
C LEU A 242 -12.39 -26.96 -16.42
N GLY A 243 -13.37 -27.84 -16.59
CA GLY A 243 -14.33 -28.50 -15.72
C GLY A 243 -15.07 -29.52 -16.59
N GLU A 244 -15.49 -30.63 -15.99
CA GLU A 244 -16.24 -31.67 -16.68
C GLU A 244 -17.62 -31.15 -17.10
N SER A 245 -17.97 -31.36 -18.36
CA SER A 245 -19.36 -31.54 -18.78
C SER A 245 -19.38 -32.66 -19.80
N ILE A 246 -19.78 -33.81 -19.28
CA ILE A 246 -20.24 -35.00 -19.99
C ILE A 246 -21.22 -34.57 -21.08
N LEU A 247 -20.99 -35.00 -22.32
CA LEU A 247 -22.02 -35.59 -23.19
C LEU A 247 -21.36 -36.33 -24.35
N SER A 248 -21.77 -37.59 -24.46
CA SER A 248 -21.51 -38.58 -25.48
C SER A 248 -21.67 -38.07 -26.92
N ALA A 249 -20.82 -38.55 -27.83
CA ALA A 249 -21.27 -39.27 -29.04
C ALA A 249 -20.08 -39.86 -29.80
N ASN A 250 -20.18 -41.16 -30.06
CA ASN A 250 -19.42 -41.92 -31.04
C ASN A 250 -19.41 -41.22 -32.42
N CYS A 251 -18.29 -41.31 -33.14
CA CYS A 251 -18.28 -41.88 -34.49
C CYS A 251 -16.89 -41.87 -35.15
N ASN A 252 -16.59 -43.02 -35.74
CA ASN A 252 -15.92 -43.23 -37.03
C ASN A 252 -14.40 -43.47 -37.10
N ILE A 253 -14.16 -44.78 -37.34
CA ILE A 253 -13.11 -45.47 -38.13
C ILE A 253 -11.80 -45.74 -37.41
#